data_AF-A0A920U9I3-F1
#
_entry.id   AF-A0A920U9I3-F1
#
_cell.length_a   1.000
_cell.length_b   1.000
_cell.length_c   1.000
_cell.angle_alpha   90.00
_cell.angle_beta   90.00
_cell.angle_gamma   90.00
#
_symmetry.space_group_name_H-M   'P 1'
#
loop_
_entity.id
_entity.type
_entity.pdbx_description
1 polymer ?
#
loop_
_entity_poly.entity_id
_entity_poly.type
_entity_poly.pdbx_seq_one_letter_code
_entity_poly.pdbx_strand_id
1 'polypeptide(L)'
;MAVLADELCDAPRHLGIHSGGMVVCDRPMAEVCPVEWGRMAGRSVLQWDKDDCAAVGLVKFDLLGLGMLSALHHTVDLVATHEGVEVDLAHLPQETTSTT
;
A
#
# COMPACT_ATOMS: atom_id res chain seq x y z
N MET A 1 19.56 -7.75 -34.06
CA MET A 1 19.13 -7.89 -32.65
C MET A 1 18.71 -6.57 -32.03
N ALA A 2 19.45 -5.47 -32.20
CA ALA A 2 19.05 -4.17 -31.64
C ALA A 2 17.69 -3.64 -32.17
N VAL A 3 17.42 -3.75 -33.47
CA VAL A 3 16.16 -3.26 -34.08
C VAL A 3 14.91 -3.96 -33.50
N LEU A 4 14.94 -5.29 -33.39
CA LEU A 4 13.83 -6.07 -32.80
C LEU A 4 13.65 -5.83 -31.30
N ALA A 5 14.72 -5.46 -30.58
CA ALA A 5 14.62 -5.12 -29.17
C ALA A 5 13.92 -3.77 -28.98
N ASP A 6 14.23 -2.79 -29.85
CA ASP A 6 13.63 -1.46 -29.84
C ASP A 6 12.12 -1.51 -30.11
N GLU A 7 11.68 -2.39 -31.03
CA GLU A 7 10.27 -2.65 -31.30
C GLU A 7 9.49 -3.19 -30.09
N LEU A 8 10.17 -3.78 -29.09
CA LEU A 8 9.55 -4.37 -27.90
C LEU A 8 9.73 -3.55 -26.61
N CYS A 9 10.50 -2.46 -26.63
CA CYS A 9 10.93 -1.76 -25.42
C CYS A 9 9.78 -1.28 -24.52
N ASP A 10 8.67 -0.82 -25.12
CA ASP A 10 7.51 -0.29 -24.41
C ASP A 10 6.28 -1.21 -24.47
N ALA A 11 6.47 -2.42 -25.01
CA ALA A 11 5.38 -3.40 -25.05
C ALA A 11 4.99 -3.81 -23.62
N PRO A 12 3.69 -3.83 -23.28
CA PRO A 12 3.23 -4.24 -21.97
C PRO A 12 3.63 -5.71 -21.70
N ARG A 13 4.23 -5.95 -20.53
CA ARG A 13 4.74 -7.28 -20.16
C ARG A 13 3.76 -8.10 -19.35
N HIS A 14 3.19 -7.51 -18.30
CA HIS A 14 2.22 -8.15 -17.41
C HIS A 14 1.44 -7.08 -16.64
N LEU A 15 0.25 -7.46 -16.15
CA LEU A 15 -0.51 -6.64 -15.20
C LEU A 15 0.19 -6.67 -13.83
N GLY A 16 0.83 -5.56 -13.48
CA GLY A 16 1.40 -5.34 -12.15
C GLY A 16 0.32 -4.88 -11.16
N ILE A 17 0.41 -5.33 -9.91
CA ILE A 17 -0.49 -4.89 -8.84
C ILE A 17 0.22 -3.81 -8.03
N HIS A 18 -0.43 -2.65 -7.85
CA HIS A 18 0.09 -1.60 -6.97
C HIS A 18 0.02 -2.05 -5.51
N SER A 19 1.19 -2.21 -4.88
CA SER A 19 1.30 -2.56 -3.47
C SER A 19 0.74 -1.44 -2.58
N GLY A 20 -0.53 -1.57 -2.17
CA GLY A 20 -1.22 -0.64 -1.27
C GLY A 20 -2.41 0.08 -1.89
N GLY A 21 -2.53 0.09 -3.21
CA GLY A 21 -3.67 0.74 -3.88
C GLY A 21 -4.99 -0.01 -3.64
N MET A 22 -5.98 0.70 -3.13
CA MET A 22 -7.35 0.23 -2.97
C MET A 22 -8.31 1.20 -3.67
N VAL A 23 -9.28 0.68 -4.40
CA VAL A 23 -10.27 1.49 -5.11
C VAL A 23 -11.66 1.18 -4.55
N VAL A 24 -12.43 2.23 -4.26
CA VAL A 24 -13.79 2.14 -3.75
C VAL A 24 -14.75 2.74 -4.78
N CYS A 25 -15.89 2.05 -4.95
CA CYS A 25 -16.97 2.44 -5.84
C CYS A 25 -18.32 2.38 -5.08
N ASP A 26 -19.27 3.20 -5.47
CA ASP A 26 -20.63 3.31 -4.90
C ASP A 26 -21.57 2.19 -5.37
N ARG A 27 -21.17 1.43 -6.39
CA ARG A 27 -21.89 0.30 -6.99
C ARG A 27 -20.93 -0.89 -7.21
N PRO A 28 -21.42 -2.08 -7.57
CA PRO A 28 -20.56 -3.24 -7.79
C PRO A 28 -19.43 -2.93 -8.80
N MET A 29 -18.18 -3.21 -8.41
CA MET A 29 -17.00 -2.82 -9.21
C MET A 29 -17.03 -3.38 -10.64
N ALA A 30 -17.56 -4.60 -10.82
CA ALA A 30 -17.70 -5.25 -12.12
C ALA A 30 -18.65 -4.53 -13.09
N GLU A 31 -19.50 -3.62 -12.61
CA GLU A 31 -20.35 -2.76 -13.45
C GLU A 31 -19.61 -1.49 -13.94
N VAL A 32 -18.42 -1.22 -13.39
CA VAL A 32 -17.63 -0.01 -13.71
C VAL A 32 -16.36 -0.32 -14.46
N CYS A 33 -15.59 -1.30 -13.98
CA CYS A 33 -14.28 -1.66 -14.52
C CYS A 33 -14.15 -3.20 -14.56
N PRO A 34 -13.54 -3.79 -15.61
CA PRO A 34 -13.17 -5.20 -15.60
C PRO A 34 -12.29 -5.54 -14.39
N VAL A 35 -12.70 -6.57 -13.66
CA VAL A 35 -11.99 -7.09 -12.48
C VAL A 35 -11.59 -8.54 -12.68
N GLU A 36 -10.47 -8.90 -12.10
CA GLU A 36 -9.99 -10.28 -12.05
C GLU A 36 -9.56 -10.67 -10.63
N TRP A 37 -9.44 -11.97 -10.38
CA TRP A 37 -8.89 -12.46 -9.12
C TRP A 37 -7.39 -12.26 -9.08
N GLY A 38 -6.91 -11.62 -8.02
CA GLY A 38 -5.50 -11.49 -7.75
C GLY A 38 -4.86 -12.83 -7.36
N ARG A 39 -3.52 -12.88 -7.37
CA ARG A 39 -2.77 -14.08 -6.95
C ARG A 39 -3.01 -14.49 -5.50
N MET A 40 -3.34 -13.52 -4.64
CA MET A 40 -3.65 -13.76 -3.23
C MET A 40 -5.15 -14.07 -3.08
N ALA A 41 -5.46 -15.16 -2.37
CA ALA A 41 -6.83 -15.56 -2.11
C ALA A 41 -7.64 -14.42 -1.47
N GLY A 42 -8.88 -14.22 -1.95
CA GLY A 42 -9.78 -13.18 -1.44
C GLY A 42 -9.46 -11.76 -1.90
N ARG A 43 -8.56 -11.57 -2.86
CA ARG A 43 -8.28 -10.25 -3.46
C ARG A 43 -8.71 -10.20 -4.91
N SER A 44 -9.38 -9.12 -5.30
CA SER A 44 -9.62 -8.75 -6.70
C SER A 44 -8.68 -7.62 -7.13
N VAL A 45 -8.46 -7.50 -8.43
CA VAL A 45 -7.61 -6.49 -9.07
C VAL A 45 -8.40 -5.85 -10.20
N LEU A 46 -8.28 -4.52 -10.34
CA LEU A 46 -8.81 -3.77 -11.48
C LEU A 46 -7.82 -3.87 -12.64
N GLN A 47 -8.33 -4.01 -13.87
CA GLN A 47 -7.47 -4.03 -15.05
C GLN A 47 -7.06 -2.64 -15.54
N TRP A 48 -7.76 -1.59 -15.09
CA TRP A 48 -7.44 -0.20 -15.40
C TRP A 48 -6.31 0.34 -14.52
N ASP A 49 -5.55 1.26 -15.08
CA ASP A 49 -4.52 1.96 -14.32
C ASP A 49 -5.10 3.08 -13.43
N LYS A 50 -4.21 3.82 -12.77
CA LYS A 50 -4.59 4.91 -11.86
C LYS A 50 -5.34 6.02 -12.58
N ASP A 51 -4.90 6.40 -13.77
CA ASP A 51 -5.39 7.58 -14.47
C ASP A 51 -6.76 7.28 -15.09
N ASP A 52 -6.94 6.08 -15.61
CA ASP A 52 -8.24 5.58 -16.07
C ASP A 52 -9.28 5.53 -14.93
N CYS A 53 -8.88 5.02 -13.75
CA CYS A 53 -9.75 5.00 -12.58
C CYS A 53 -10.16 6.42 -12.14
N ALA A 54 -9.22 7.37 -12.14
CA ALA A 54 -9.50 8.75 -11.79
C ALA A 54 -10.43 9.43 -12.80
N ALA A 55 -10.24 9.14 -14.09
CA ALA A 55 -11.04 9.72 -15.18
C ALA A 55 -12.54 9.38 -15.07
N VAL A 56 -12.89 8.21 -14.52
CA VAL A 56 -14.28 7.80 -14.30
C VAL A 56 -14.81 8.14 -12.89
N GLY A 57 -14.02 8.85 -12.08
CA GLY A 57 -14.41 9.29 -10.74
C GLY A 57 -14.31 8.23 -9.66
N LEU A 58 -13.54 7.15 -9.86
CA LEU A 58 -13.29 6.17 -8.81
C LEU A 58 -12.37 6.75 -7.73
N VAL A 59 -12.66 6.44 -6.47
CA VAL A 59 -11.88 6.92 -5.33
C VAL A 59 -10.78 5.91 -5.00
N LYS A 60 -9.52 6.38 -5.05
CA LYS A 60 -8.33 5.61 -4.69
C LYS A 60 -7.87 5.95 -3.27
N PHE A 61 -7.58 4.93 -2.49
CA PHE A 61 -6.88 5.01 -1.20
C PHE A 61 -5.58 4.24 -1.27
N ASP A 62 -4.54 4.73 -0.60
CA ASP A 62 -3.27 4.03 -0.46
C ASP A 62 -3.09 3.54 0.98
N LEU A 63 -3.13 2.21 1.15
CA LEU A 63 -2.87 1.52 2.41
C LEU A 63 -1.41 1.03 2.40
N LEU A 64 -0.54 1.83 3.01
CA LEU A 64 0.90 1.61 2.99
C LEU A 64 1.34 0.67 4.12
N GLY A 65 2.02 -0.41 3.75
CA GLY A 65 2.74 -1.28 4.70
C GLY A 65 4.11 -0.69 5.04
N LEU A 66 4.18 0.16 6.07
CA LEU A 66 5.43 0.78 6.50
C LEU A 66 6.14 -0.12 7.52
N GLY A 67 7.25 -0.73 7.14
CA GLY A 67 8.02 -1.63 8.02
C GLY A 67 8.49 -0.98 9.32
N MET A 68 8.71 0.34 9.32
CA MET A 68 9.06 1.09 10.53
C MET A 68 7.93 1.11 11.56
N LEU A 69 6.67 1.15 11.13
CA LEU A 69 5.54 1.06 12.07
C LEU A 69 5.49 -0.31 12.75
N SER A 70 5.79 -1.38 12.01
CA SER A 70 5.93 -2.73 12.59
C SER A 70 7.10 -2.82 13.57
N ALA A 71 8.26 -2.26 13.22
CA ALA A 71 9.42 -2.24 14.11
C ALA A 71 9.17 -1.45 15.41
N LEU A 72 8.46 -0.31 15.33
CA LEU A 72 8.02 0.44 16.50
C LEU A 72 7.07 -0.38 17.38
N HIS A 73 6.05 -1.02 16.78
CA HIS A 73 5.12 -1.87 17.51
C HIS A 73 5.84 -2.99 18.28
N HIS A 74 6.74 -3.73 17.61
CA HIS A 74 7.51 -4.79 18.27
C HIS A 74 8.42 -4.27 19.38
N THR A 75 8.97 -3.07 19.21
CA THR A 75 9.83 -2.45 20.23
C THR A 75 9.01 -2.10 21.48
N VAL A 76 7.81 -1.53 21.33
CA VAL A 76 6.91 -1.24 22.46
C VAL A 76 6.53 -2.52 23.20
N ASP A 77 6.21 -3.59 22.48
CA ASP A 77 5.88 -4.90 23.07
C ASP A 77 7.06 -5.47 23.88
N LEU A 78 8.29 -5.33 23.35
CA LEU A 78 9.50 -5.77 24.03
C LEU A 78 9.75 -4.96 25.32
N VAL A 79 9.61 -3.64 25.27
CA VAL A 79 9.78 -2.78 26.45
C VAL A 79 8.77 -3.13 27.54
N ALA A 80 7.50 -3.33 27.17
CA ALA A 80 6.47 -3.77 28.12
C ALA A 80 6.81 -5.13 28.75
N THR A 81 7.32 -6.08 27.95
CA THR A 81 7.66 -7.42 28.41
C THR A 81 8.89 -7.46 29.33
N HIS A 82 9.92 -6.69 29.03
CA HIS A 82 11.21 -6.77 29.71
C HIS A 82 11.40 -5.75 30.84
N GLU A 83 10.80 -4.57 30.70
CA GLU A 83 10.94 -3.47 31.67
C GLU A 83 9.65 -3.19 32.44
N GLY A 84 8.52 -3.81 32.05
CA GLY A 84 7.21 -3.55 32.66
C GLY A 84 6.69 -2.13 32.40
N VAL A 85 7.21 -1.45 31.38
CA VAL A 85 6.85 -0.07 31.02
C VAL A 85 5.92 -0.08 29.81
N GLU A 86 4.74 0.51 29.96
CA GLU A 86 3.84 0.77 28.84
C GLU A 86 4.24 2.08 28.14
N VAL A 87 4.52 2.01 26.84
CA VAL A 87 4.92 3.16 26.03
C VAL A 87 3.75 3.60 25.16
N ASP A 88 3.24 4.80 25.43
CA ASP A 88 2.29 5.47 24.54
C ASP A 88 3.03 6.42 23.58
N LEU A 89 3.15 6.01 22.33
CA LEU A 89 3.84 6.76 21.28
C LEU A 89 3.24 8.15 21.04
N ALA A 90 1.93 8.33 21.26
CA ALA A 90 1.27 9.63 21.04
C ALA A 90 1.60 10.67 22.12
N HIS A 91 2.04 10.21 23.29
CA HIS A 91 2.35 11.04 24.45
C HIS A 91 3.85 11.16 24.73
N LEU A 92 4.70 10.61 23.85
CA LEU A 92 6.15 10.77 23.98
C LEU A 92 6.57 12.24 23.86
N PRO A 93 7.45 12.73 24.76
CA PRO A 93 7.98 14.08 24.65
C PRO A 93 8.75 14.24 23.34
N GLN A 94 8.37 15.24 22.55
CA GLN A 94 8.97 15.51 21.23
C GLN A 94 10.35 16.18 21.34
N GLU A 95 10.58 16.89 22.44
CA GLU A 95 11.85 17.53 22.76
C GLU A 95 12.41 16.86 24.02
N THR A 96 13.70 16.51 23.98
CA THR A 96 14.41 16.20 25.21
C THR A 96 14.76 17.52 25.87
N THR A 97 14.12 17.85 27.00
CA THR A 97 14.69 18.87 27.89
C THR A 97 16.02 18.32 28.37
N SER A 98 17.10 18.73 27.71
CA SER A 98 18.46 18.54 28.20
C SER A 98 18.58 19.38 29.46
N THR A 99 18.26 18.79 30.60
CA THR A 99 18.66 19.29 31.91
C THR A 99 19.36 18.13 32.60
N THR A 100 20.69 18.27 32.62
CA THR A 100 21.68 17.75 33.57
C THR A 100 21.45 16.38 34.20
#